data_AF-A0A7Y6IHU1-F1
#
_entry.id   AF-A0A7Y6IHU1-F1
#
_cell.length_a   1.000
_cell.length_b   1.000
_cell.length_c   1.000
_cell.angle_alpha   90.00
_cell.angle_beta   90.00
_cell.angle_gamma   90.00
#
_symmetry.space_group_name_H-M   'P 1'
#
loop_
_entity.id
_entity.type
_entity.pdbx_description
1 polymer ?
#
loop_
_entity_poly.entity_id
_entity_poly.type
_entity_poly.pdbx_seq_one_letter_code
_entity_poly.pdbx_strand_id
1 'polypeptide(L)' 'MDLVPLELEALDARVAALGGDRWLERLHRGTRWAEGPVYVPAGRFLVWSDIPNDRMLRWDELTGAVGPFREPA' A
#
# COMPACT_ATOMS: atom_id res chain seq x y z
N MET A 1 10.24 9.34 -4.72
CA MET A 1 9.03 8.53 -4.92
C MET A 1 9.31 7.53 -6.03
N ASP A 2 9.06 6.25 -5.78
CA ASP A 2 9.26 5.15 -6.75
C ASP A 2 7.97 4.97 -7.56
N LEU A 3 7.91 5.57 -8.75
CA LEU A 3 6.71 5.60 -9.59
C LEU A 3 6.76 4.51 -10.67
N VAL A 4 5.65 3.82 -10.85
CA VAL A 4 5.46 2.79 -11.88
C VAL A 4 4.39 3.28 -12.87
N PRO A 5 4.67 3.31 -14.19
CA PRO A 5 3.63 3.63 -15.17
C PRO A 5 2.46 2.65 -15.05
N LEU A 6 1.23 3.17 -15.08
CA LEU A 6 0.03 2.35 -14.98
C LEU A 6 -0.73 2.33 -16.31
N GLU A 7 -1.03 1.14 -16.80
CA GLU A 7 -2.01 0.93 -17.86
C GLU A 7 -3.30 0.41 -17.23
N LEU A 8 -4.38 1.17 -17.40
CA LEU A 8 -5.70 0.82 -16.88
C LEU A 8 -6.61 0.38 -18.01
N GLU A 9 -7.08 -0.85 -17.93
CA GLU A 9 -8.16 -1.37 -18.76
C GLU A 9 -9.46 -1.35 -17.96
N ALA A 10 -10.40 -0.49 -18.36
CA ALA A 10 -11.73 -0.43 -17.73
C ALA A 10 -12.70 -1.38 -18.45
N LEU A 11 -13.09 -2.46 -17.78
CA LEU A 11 -14.05 -3.44 -18.30
C LEU A 11 -15.52 -3.05 -18.07
N ASP A 12 -15.77 -2.01 -17.29
CA ASP A 12 -17.11 -1.49 -16.96
C ASP A 12 -17.14 0.03 -17.16
N ALA A 13 -18.16 0.52 -17.87
CA ALA A 13 -18.31 1.95 -18.18
C ALA A 13 -18.39 2.83 -16.92
N ARG A 14 -18.91 2.30 -15.81
CA ARG A 14 -18.97 3.01 -14.53
C ARG A 14 -17.59 3.21 -13.94
N VAL A 15 -16.70 2.23 -14.10
CA VAL A 15 -15.29 2.33 -13.69
C VAL A 15 -14.54 3.30 -14.61
N ALA A 16 -14.77 3.23 -15.92
CA ALA A 16 -14.18 4.17 -16.87
C ALA A 16 -14.52 5.64 -16.52
N ALA A 17 -15.74 5.90 -16.03
CA ALA A 17 -16.18 7.22 -15.63
C ALA A 17 -15.49 7.77 -14.36
N LEU A 18 -14.91 6.91 -13.51
CA LEU A 18 -14.15 7.35 -12.33
C LEU A 18 -12.80 7.99 -12.73
N GLY A 19 -12.30 7.67 -13.92
CA GLY A 19 -10.93 7.98 -14.30
C GLY A 19 -9.92 7.17 -13.48
N GLY A 20 -8.64 7.44 -13.66
CA GLY A 20 -7.59 6.78 -12.91
C GLY A 20 -6.25 7.50 -13.05
N ASP A 21 -5.31 7.12 -12.19
CA ASP A 21 -3.97 7.70 -12.19
C ASP A 21 -3.12 7.16 -13.35
N ARG A 22 -2.18 7.98 -13.82
CA ARG A 22 -1.18 7.56 -14.83
C ARG A 22 -0.01 6.79 -14.23
N TRP A 23 0.15 6.86 -12.91
CA TRP A 23 1.30 6.34 -12.18
C TRP A 23 0.83 5.71 -10.88
N LEU A 24 1.39 4.55 -10.56
CA LEU A 24 1.27 3.91 -9.25
C LEU A 24 2.52 4.24 -8.43
N GLU A 25 2.36 4.76 -7.22
CA GLU A 25 3.47 4.92 -6.30
C GLU A 25 3.71 3.62 -5.53
N ARG A 26 4.97 3.15 -5.55
CA ARG A 26 5.41 2.01 -4.75
C ARG A 26 5.95 2.49 -3.41
N LEU A 27 5.15 2.33 -2.36
CA LEU A 27 5.52 2.74 -0.99
C LEU A 27 6.58 1.84 -0.35
N HIS A 28 6.63 0.54 -0.69
CA HIS A 28 7.53 -0.42 -0.06
C HIS A 28 7.93 -1.59 -0.96
N ARG A 29 9.08 -2.19 -0.63
CA ARG A 29 9.61 -3.46 -1.17
C ARG A 29 10.22 -4.25 0.00
N GLY A 30 10.27 -5.58 -0.09
CA GLY A 30 10.92 -6.42 0.91
C GLY A 30 9.96 -7.20 1.83
N THR A 31 8.67 -7.11 1.56
CA THR A 31 7.66 -8.03 2.07
C THR A 31 7.70 -9.34 1.27
N ARG A 32 7.56 -10.51 1.92
CA ARG A 32 7.44 -11.79 1.22
C ARG A 32 6.02 -11.98 0.68
N TRP A 33 5.02 -11.52 1.42
CA TRP A 33 3.62 -11.54 1.00
C TRP A 33 2.82 -10.42 1.69
N ALA A 34 2.45 -9.38 0.95
CA ALA A 34 1.85 -8.17 1.50
C ALA A 34 0.32 -8.27 1.46
N GLU A 35 -0.34 -8.30 2.61
CA GLU A 35 -1.79 -8.46 2.68
C GLU A 35 -2.44 -7.73 3.85
N GLY A 36 -3.78 -7.65 3.82
CA GLY A 36 -4.57 -7.03 4.88
C GLY A 36 -4.28 -5.53 5.08
N PRO A 37 -4.22 -4.70 4.01
CA PRO A 37 -3.98 -3.27 4.17
C PRO A 37 -5.13 -2.61 4.92
N VAL A 38 -4.81 -1.83 5.95
CA VAL A 38 -5.76 -0.98 6.69
C VAL A 38 -5.17 0.40 6.85
N TYR A 39 -5.82 1.40 6.27
CA TYR A 39 -5.50 2.79 6.51
C TYR A 39 -6.18 3.27 7.80
N VAL A 40 -5.43 3.92 8.69
CA VAL A 40 -5.91 4.47 9.96
C VAL A 40 -5.84 6.01 9.88
N PRO A 41 -6.93 6.71 9.52
CA PRO A 41 -6.89 8.15 9.28
C PRO A 41 -6.50 8.96 10.51
N ALA A 42 -6.95 8.54 11.69
CA ALA A 42 -6.62 9.21 12.95
C ALA A 42 -5.11 9.21 13.26
N GLY A 43 -4.40 8.19 12.77
CA GLY A 43 -2.95 8.06 12.93
C GLY A 43 -2.14 8.41 11.68
N ARG A 44 -2.79 8.65 10.54
CA ARG A 44 -2.15 8.94 9.24
C ARG A 44 -1.12 7.89 8.85
N PHE A 45 -1.50 6.62 8.96
CA PHE A 45 -0.64 5.51 8.57
C PHE A 45 -1.42 4.35 7.95
N LEU A 46 -0.74 3.59 7.10
CA LEU A 46 -1.22 2.33 6.52
C LEU A 46 -0.53 1.18 7.24
N VAL A 47 -1.26 0.18 7.69
CA VAL A 47 -0.71 -1.08 8.23
C VAL A 47 -1.03 -2.23 7.28
N TRP A 48 -0.12 -3.19 7.16
CA TRP A 48 -0.36 -4.46 6.47
C TRP A 48 0.44 -5.59 7.13
N SER A 49 0.09 -6.83 6.80
CA SER A 49 0.76 -8.04 7.26
C SER A 49 1.79 -8.53 6.24
N ASP A 50 2.92 -9.03 6.74
CA ASP A 50 3.91 -9.81 6.02
C ASP A 50 3.98 -11.21 6.64
N ILE A 51 2.89 -11.97 6.47
CA ILE A 51 2.59 -13.21 7.24
C ILE A 51 3.76 -14.21 7.22
N PRO A 52 4.43 -14.48 6.08
CA PRO A 52 5.54 -15.44 6.05
C PRO A 52 6.77 -15.02 6.87
N ASN A 53 6.87 -13.75 7.27
CA ASN A 53 7.96 -13.18 8.07
C ASN A 53 7.53 -12.83 9.51
N ASP A 54 6.37 -13.30 9.97
CA ASP A 54 5.88 -13.13 11.35
C ASP A 54 5.90 -11.67 11.85
N ARG A 55 5.46 -10.74 10.99
CA ARG A 55 5.45 -9.31 11.30
C ARG A 55 4.30 -8.55 10.63
N MET A 56 3.94 -7.43 11.23
CA MET A 56 3.12 -6.39 10.64
C MET A 56 3.96 -5.13 10.41
N LEU A 57 3.76 -4.46 9.29
CA LEU A 57 4.48 -3.25 8.90
C LEU A 57 3.53 -2.06 8.87
N ARG A 58 4.08 -0.86 9.10
CA ARG A 58 3.38 0.42 9.03
C ARG A 58 4.12 1.36 8.09
N TRP A 59 3.40 1.97 7.17
CA TRP A 59 3.83 3.13 6.39
C TRP A 59 3.24 4.39 7.02
N ASP A 60 4.09 5.36 7.35
CA ASP A 60 3.74 6.66 7.92
C ASP A 60 3.55 7.69 6.80
N GLU A 61 2.36 8.28 6.70
CA GLU A 61 1.99 9.19 5.60
C GLU A 61 2.80 10.50 5.63
N LEU A 62 3.19 10.96 6.83
CA LEU A 62 3.87 12.24 7.00
C LEU A 62 5.34 12.19 6.58
N THR A 63 5.98 11.05 6.83
CA THR A 63 7.42 10.86 6.60
C THR A 63 7.72 9.99 5.39
N GLY A 64 6.75 9.22 4.92
CA GLY A 64 6.92 8.19 3.90
C GLY A 64 7.69 6.97 4.40
N ALA A 65 8.03 6.90 5.69
CA ALA A 65 8.83 5.82 6.24
C ALA A 65 8.02 4.54 6.46
N VAL A 66 8.65 3.38 6.26
CA VAL A 66 8.10 2.07 6.58
C VAL A 66 8.89 1.46 7.72
N GLY A 67 8.19 0.92 8.72
CA GLY A 67 8.81 0.19 9.83
C GLY A 67 7.86 -0.82 10.49
N PRO A 68 8.35 -1.56 11.50
CA PRO A 68 7.52 -2.51 12.23
C PRO A 68 6.35 -1.83 12.92
N PHE A 69 5.16 -2.40 12.75
CA PHE A 69 4.00 -2.14 13.58
C PHE A 69 3.95 -3.12 14.76
N ARG A 70 4.26 -4.39 14.48
CA ARG A 70 4.31 -5.49 15.46
C ARG A 70 5.22 -6.61 14.94
N GLU A 71 6.13 -7.10 15.78
CA GLU A 71 7.06 -8.20 15.48
C GLU A 71 7.57 -8.82 16.81
N PRO A 72 7.31 -10.11 17.12
CA PRO A 72 6.52 -11.08 16.35
C PRO A 72 5.00 -10.78 16.36
N ALA A 73 4.25 -11.34 15.40
CA ALA A 73 2.84 -10.99 15.13
C ALA A 73 1.83 -12.12 15.41
#